data_AF-H6QD99-F1
#
_entry.id   AF-H6QD99-F1
#
_cell.length_a   1.000
_cell.length_b   1.000
_cell.length_c   1.000
_cell.angle_alpha   90.00
_cell.angle_beta   90.00
_cell.angle_gamma   90.00
#
_symmetry.space_group_name_H-M   'P 1'
#
loop_
_entity.id
_entity.type
_entity.pdbx_description
1 polymer ?
#
loop_
_entity_poly.entity_id
_entity_poly.type
_entity_poly.pdbx_seq_one_letter_code
_entity_poly.pdbx_strand_id
1 'polypeptide(L)'
;MYIELFVVAGQSAELENSLKKVVEDLRGQVQRPDKIRLATVKIRPDAVDQVLRLVGEPPERVPPHYRSLVNMLKKYGITRFPAVVVDGVKVGEGDVPVGDVLRAIQDRARAEFPELATLELVPPRPTPAPVQPVVKELPPPQPVAPAPLPPPPPPPPPPPPEISPVETIPPRAEPKPIEPPPPPPPPTPGVPRPLTAVVKLVLGRPDNCGECAYFGQLTSRCFLFGFAVSNPTSPPCKQYARSGG
;
A
#
# COMPACT_ATOMS: atom_id res chain seq x y z
N MET A 1 16.80 -8.77 7.21
CA MET A 1 15.98 -9.24 6.09
C MET A 1 15.33 -8.11 5.28
N TYR A 2 15.97 -7.76 4.18
CA TYR A 2 15.47 -6.82 3.17
C TYR A 2 15.11 -7.56 1.88
N ILE A 3 13.86 -7.49 1.44
CA ILE A 3 13.32 -8.19 0.29
C ILE A 3 13.00 -7.17 -0.80
N GLU A 4 13.60 -7.32 -1.97
CA GLU A 4 13.37 -6.48 -3.15
C GLU A 4 12.68 -7.31 -4.24
N LEU A 5 11.48 -6.90 -4.62
CA LEU A 5 10.68 -7.51 -5.68
C LEU A 5 10.69 -6.61 -6.91
N PHE A 6 11.23 -7.10 -8.03
CA PHE A 6 11.21 -6.42 -9.31
C PHE A 6 10.14 -7.05 -10.21
N VAL A 7 9.11 -6.29 -10.56
CA VAL A 7 7.96 -6.79 -11.32
C VAL A 7 7.54 -5.83 -12.42
N VAL A 8 7.00 -6.38 -13.50
CA VAL A 8 6.36 -5.61 -14.56
C VAL A 8 4.95 -5.24 -14.10
N ALA A 9 4.61 -3.96 -14.21
CA ALA A 9 3.29 -3.45 -13.83
C ALA A 9 2.19 -4.21 -14.61
N GLY A 10 1.28 -4.85 -13.88
CA GLY A 10 0.12 -5.55 -14.43
C GLY A 10 0.32 -7.03 -14.76
N GLN A 11 1.54 -7.59 -14.71
CA GLN A 11 1.78 -9.00 -15.07
C GLN A 11 1.99 -9.94 -13.87
N SER A 12 2.54 -9.46 -12.75
CA SER A 12 2.93 -10.30 -11.61
C SER A 12 2.18 -9.95 -10.32
N ALA A 13 0.87 -9.73 -10.42
CA ALA A 13 0.04 -9.35 -9.27
C ALA A 13 -0.07 -10.46 -8.22
N GLU A 14 -0.14 -11.73 -8.65
CA GLU A 14 -0.20 -12.89 -7.75
C GLU A 14 1.06 -13.03 -6.89
N LEU A 15 2.24 -12.91 -7.52
CA LEU A 15 3.52 -12.91 -6.81
C LEU A 15 3.61 -11.74 -5.82
N GLU A 16 3.22 -10.52 -6.24
CA GLU A 16 3.22 -9.34 -5.36
C GLU A 16 2.32 -9.53 -4.14
N ASN A 17 1.10 -10.03 -4.34
CA ASN A 17 0.14 -10.25 -3.26
C ASN A 17 0.58 -11.37 -2.32
N SER A 18 1.08 -12.48 -2.88
CA SER A 18 1.56 -13.62 -2.09
C SER A 18 2.78 -13.25 -1.25
N LEU A 19 3.72 -12.48 -1.84
CA LEU A 19 4.90 -11.99 -1.14
C LEU A 19 4.53 -11.05 0.00
N LYS A 20 3.59 -10.11 -0.23
CA LYS A 20 3.07 -9.24 0.83
C LYS A 20 2.46 -10.05 1.97
N LYS A 21 1.64 -11.05 1.65
CA LYS A 21 1.01 -11.93 2.65
C LYS A 21 2.06 -12.66 3.50
N VAL A 22 3.09 -13.23 2.87
CA VAL A 22 4.17 -13.94 3.59
C VAL A 22 5.01 -12.98 4.42
N VAL A 23 5.31 -11.78 3.94
CA VAL A 23 6.05 -10.78 4.71
C VAL A 23 5.26 -10.31 5.94
N GLU A 24 3.95 -10.11 5.79
CA GLU A 24 3.07 -9.75 6.92
C GLU A 24 2.94 -10.91 7.93
N ASP A 25 2.83 -12.15 7.46
CA ASP A 25 2.82 -13.34 8.33
C ASP A 25 4.14 -13.48 9.10
N LEU A 26 5.28 -13.34 8.42
CA LEU A 26 6.61 -13.33 9.06
C LEU A 26 6.72 -12.21 10.09
N ARG A 27 6.24 -11.00 9.78
CA ARG A 27 6.21 -9.87 10.72
C ARG A 27 5.34 -10.16 11.96
N GLY A 28 4.25 -10.92 11.80
CA GLY A 28 3.42 -11.36 12.92
C GLY A 28 4.07 -12.41 13.80
N GLN A 29 4.99 -13.21 13.25
CA GLN A 29 5.66 -14.30 13.98
C GLN A 29 7.01 -13.88 14.61
N VAL A 30 7.67 -12.84 14.10
CA VAL A 30 8.94 -12.34 14.67
C VAL A 30 8.71 -11.27 15.75
N GLN A 31 9.54 -11.29 16.81
CA GLN A 31 9.51 -10.24 17.84
C GLN A 31 9.91 -8.85 17.30
N ARG A 32 10.67 -8.80 16.20
CA ARG A 32 11.16 -7.56 15.58
C ARG A 32 10.69 -7.43 14.12
N PRO A 33 9.42 -7.01 13.90
CA PRO A 33 8.87 -6.86 12.56
C PRO A 33 9.57 -5.78 11.73
N ASP A 34 10.19 -4.79 12.40
CA ASP A 34 10.99 -3.71 11.81
C ASP A 34 12.21 -4.21 11.02
N LYS A 35 12.75 -5.38 11.39
CA LYS A 35 13.87 -6.01 10.67
C LYS A 35 13.49 -6.62 9.33
N ILE A 36 12.19 -6.77 9.03
CA ILE A 36 11.68 -7.33 7.78
C ILE A 36 11.13 -6.19 6.93
N ARG A 37 11.81 -5.88 5.83
CA ARG A 37 11.40 -4.82 4.89
C ARG A 37 11.16 -5.40 3.52
N LEU A 38 10.02 -5.04 2.93
CA LEU A 38 9.69 -5.37 1.55
C LEU A 38 9.68 -4.10 0.71
N ALA A 39 10.44 -4.09 -0.38
CA ALA A 39 10.42 -3.06 -1.40
C ALA A 39 9.95 -3.67 -2.73
N THR A 40 8.92 -3.08 -3.33
CA THR A 40 8.44 -3.48 -4.65
C THR A 40 8.82 -2.42 -5.67
N VAL A 41 9.63 -2.81 -6.65
CA VAL A 41 10.03 -1.99 -7.79
C VAL A 41 9.13 -2.37 -8.97
N LYS A 42 8.20 -1.47 -9.29
CA LYS A 42 7.28 -1.63 -10.43
C LYS A 42 7.87 -0.99 -11.67
N ILE A 43 8.10 -1.79 -12.68
CA ILE A 43 8.67 -1.36 -13.96
C ILE A 43 7.52 -1.31 -14.95
N ARG A 44 7.41 -0.21 -15.68
CA ARG A 44 6.38 -0.11 -16.71
C ARG A 44 6.70 -1.06 -17.86
N PRO A 45 5.70 -1.74 -18.46
CA PRO A 45 5.95 -2.70 -19.54
C PRO A 45 6.67 -2.09 -20.75
N ASP A 46 6.42 -0.83 -21.09
CA ASP A 46 7.13 -0.09 -22.15
C ASP A 46 8.63 0.08 -21.87
N ALA A 47 8.99 0.17 -20.60
CA ALA A 47 10.36 0.43 -20.17
C ALA A 47 11.16 -0.85 -19.94
N VAL A 48 10.54 -2.03 -19.93
CA VAL A 48 11.23 -3.30 -19.62
C VAL A 48 12.34 -3.58 -20.63
N ASP A 49 12.00 -3.60 -21.92
CA ASP A 49 12.98 -3.83 -23.00
C ASP A 49 14.09 -2.78 -22.99
N GLN A 50 13.74 -1.53 -22.74
CA GLN A 50 14.70 -0.44 -22.68
C GLN A 50 15.66 -0.61 -21.49
N VAL A 51 15.14 -0.92 -20.31
CA VAL A 51 15.94 -1.15 -19.10
C VAL A 51 16.86 -2.35 -19.30
N LEU A 52 16.36 -3.48 -19.84
CA LEU A 52 17.18 -4.67 -20.10
C LEU A 52 18.32 -4.42 -21.08
N ARG A 53 18.08 -3.61 -22.14
CA ARG A 53 19.14 -3.17 -23.06
C ARG A 53 20.18 -2.31 -22.37
N LEU A 54 19.73 -1.41 -21.47
CA LEU A 54 20.60 -0.50 -20.73
C LEU A 54 21.43 -1.19 -19.64
N VAL A 55 21.06 -2.39 -19.17
CA VAL A 55 21.87 -3.17 -18.21
C VAL A 55 23.27 -3.48 -18.77
N GLY A 56 23.39 -3.67 -20.09
CA GLY A 56 24.67 -3.91 -20.77
C GLY A 56 25.48 -2.64 -21.04
N GLU A 57 24.86 -1.47 -21.02
CA GLU A 57 25.52 -0.19 -21.33
C GLU A 57 26.27 0.38 -20.10
N PRO A 58 27.28 1.22 -20.32
CA PRO A 58 27.97 1.92 -19.23
C PRO A 58 27.05 2.96 -18.59
N PRO A 59 27.20 3.23 -17.27
CA PRO A 59 26.28 4.07 -16.50
C PRO A 59 26.22 5.52 -17.00
N GLU A 60 27.16 5.98 -17.82
CA GLU A 60 27.16 7.30 -18.47
C GLU A 60 26.12 7.40 -19.60
N ARG A 61 25.81 6.29 -20.26
CA ARG A 61 24.82 6.23 -21.35
C ARG A 61 23.40 5.96 -20.86
N VAL A 62 23.26 5.55 -19.61
CA VAL A 62 21.97 5.26 -19.00
C VAL A 62 21.28 6.56 -18.60
N PRO A 63 20.04 6.83 -19.04
CA PRO A 63 19.30 8.01 -18.63
C PRO A 63 19.19 8.13 -17.10
N PRO A 64 19.25 9.35 -16.52
CA PRO A 64 19.31 9.54 -15.06
C PRO A 64 18.18 8.85 -14.29
N HIS A 65 16.98 8.82 -14.87
CA HIS A 65 15.79 8.20 -14.28
C HIS A 65 15.85 6.66 -14.25
N TYR A 66 16.58 6.02 -15.17
CA TYR A 66 16.81 4.58 -15.16
C TYR A 66 18.12 4.16 -14.49
N ARG A 67 19.04 5.11 -14.24
CA ARG A 67 20.39 4.84 -13.73
C ARG A 67 20.40 4.04 -12.43
N SER A 68 19.54 4.40 -11.48
CA SER A 68 19.42 3.68 -10.20
C SER A 68 18.91 2.25 -10.40
N LEU A 69 17.85 2.08 -11.20
CA LEU A 69 17.26 0.78 -11.51
C LEU A 69 18.27 -0.13 -12.21
N VAL A 70 18.95 0.38 -13.25
CA VAL A 70 19.96 -0.35 -14.02
C VAL A 70 21.14 -0.75 -13.15
N ASN A 71 21.61 0.14 -12.25
CA ASN A 71 22.66 -0.21 -11.30
C ASN A 71 22.24 -1.33 -10.35
N MET A 72 20.99 -1.31 -9.85
CA MET A 72 20.48 -2.40 -9.00
C MET A 72 20.39 -3.72 -9.78
N LEU A 73 19.86 -3.70 -11.01
CA LEU A 73 19.76 -4.88 -11.87
C LEU A 73 21.13 -5.47 -12.17
N LYS A 74 22.12 -4.62 -12.48
CA LYS A 74 23.51 -5.02 -12.73
C LYS A 74 24.18 -5.58 -11.47
N LYS A 75 23.96 -4.95 -10.31
CA LYS A 75 24.48 -5.41 -9.02
C LYS A 75 23.97 -6.81 -8.65
N TYR A 76 22.68 -7.07 -8.89
CA TYR A 76 22.05 -8.35 -8.55
C TYR A 76 22.05 -9.37 -9.70
N GLY A 77 22.57 -9.01 -10.87
CA GLY A 77 22.59 -9.86 -12.06
C GLY A 77 21.20 -10.29 -12.51
N ILE A 78 20.24 -9.36 -12.50
CA ILE A 78 18.86 -9.61 -12.94
C ILE A 78 18.77 -9.35 -14.44
N THR A 79 18.37 -10.35 -15.20
CA THR A 79 18.27 -10.33 -16.67
C THR A 79 16.85 -10.51 -17.19
N ARG A 80 15.93 -10.97 -16.32
CA ARG A 80 14.53 -11.24 -16.62
C ARG A 80 13.65 -10.83 -15.45
N PHE A 81 12.40 -10.50 -15.77
CA PHE A 81 11.36 -10.20 -14.78
C PHE A 81 10.27 -11.27 -14.84
N PRO A 82 9.58 -11.55 -13.72
CA PRO A 82 9.78 -10.99 -12.38
C PRO A 82 11.04 -11.52 -11.68
N ALA A 83 11.63 -10.73 -10.77
CA ALA A 83 12.82 -11.16 -10.02
C ALA A 83 12.70 -10.79 -8.54
N VAL A 84 13.23 -11.65 -7.67
CA VAL A 84 13.19 -11.46 -6.21
C VAL A 84 14.59 -11.58 -5.64
N VAL A 85 14.96 -10.60 -4.83
CA VAL A 85 16.25 -10.51 -4.15
C VAL A 85 16.01 -10.40 -2.65
N VAL A 86 16.75 -11.17 -1.85
CA VAL A 86 16.66 -11.18 -0.39
C VAL A 86 18.05 -10.94 0.18
N ASP A 87 18.21 -9.86 0.95
CA ASP A 87 19.47 -9.41 1.55
C ASP A 87 20.62 -9.34 0.52
N GLY A 88 20.29 -8.89 -0.69
CA GLY A 88 21.22 -8.76 -1.80
C GLY A 88 21.52 -10.04 -2.58
N VAL A 89 20.88 -11.16 -2.24
CA VAL A 89 21.02 -12.43 -2.98
C VAL A 89 19.76 -12.69 -3.82
N LYS A 90 19.95 -12.98 -5.11
CA LYS A 90 18.87 -13.35 -6.03
C LYS A 90 18.29 -14.71 -5.64
N VAL A 91 17.00 -14.75 -5.35
CA VAL A 91 16.26 -15.95 -4.90
C VAL A 91 15.42 -16.55 -6.02
N GLY A 92 14.94 -15.74 -6.96
CA GLY A 92 14.21 -16.22 -8.13
C GLY A 92 14.19 -15.19 -9.26
N GLU A 93 14.11 -15.67 -10.50
CA GLU A 93 14.11 -14.85 -11.71
C GLU A 93 13.32 -15.50 -12.85
N GLY A 94 12.40 -14.75 -13.45
CA GLY A 94 11.57 -15.16 -14.56
C GLY A 94 10.38 -16.01 -14.12
N ASP A 95 10.18 -17.13 -14.80
CA ASP A 95 9.05 -18.07 -14.65
C ASP A 95 9.21 -18.99 -13.42
N VAL A 96 9.68 -18.44 -12.30
CA VAL A 96 9.83 -19.21 -11.07
C VAL A 96 8.47 -19.34 -10.41
N PRO A 97 8.04 -20.55 -10.02
CA PRO A 97 6.79 -20.72 -9.32
C PRO A 97 6.84 -19.96 -7.99
N VAL A 98 5.74 -19.25 -7.71
CA VAL A 98 5.59 -18.43 -6.50
C VAL A 98 5.94 -19.25 -5.24
N GLY A 99 5.53 -20.52 -5.20
CA GLY A 99 5.79 -21.41 -4.06
C GLY A 99 7.28 -21.59 -3.72
N ASP A 100 8.16 -21.68 -4.72
CA ASP A 100 9.60 -21.89 -4.48
C ASP A 100 10.26 -20.61 -3.99
N VAL A 101 9.86 -19.46 -4.54
CA VAL A 101 10.32 -18.14 -4.08
C VAL A 101 9.91 -17.91 -2.63
N LEU A 102 8.66 -18.20 -2.28
CA LEU A 102 8.16 -18.05 -0.91
C LEU A 102 8.87 -19.00 0.06
N ARG A 103 9.10 -20.24 -0.34
CA ARG A 103 9.83 -21.22 0.48
C ARG A 103 11.26 -20.73 0.76
N ALA A 104 11.98 -20.28 -0.26
CA ALA A 104 13.33 -19.77 -0.09
C ALA A 104 13.40 -18.52 0.79
N ILE A 105 12.37 -17.66 0.75
CA ILE A 105 12.24 -16.53 1.68
C ILE A 105 12.02 -17.02 3.10
N GLN A 106 11.13 -18.00 3.31
CA GLN A 106 10.87 -18.58 4.63
C GLN A 106 12.11 -19.27 5.20
N ASP A 107 12.87 -20.02 4.39
CA ASP A 107 14.12 -20.65 4.81
C ASP A 107 15.16 -19.60 5.22
N ARG A 108 15.29 -18.51 4.45
CA ARG A 108 16.15 -17.38 4.84
C ARG A 108 15.66 -16.67 6.09
N ALA A 109 14.35 -16.50 6.25
CA ALA A 109 13.78 -15.94 7.46
C ALA A 109 14.05 -16.84 8.67
N ARG A 110 13.94 -18.15 8.55
CA ARG A 110 14.31 -19.11 9.61
C ARG A 110 15.79 -19.04 9.96
N ALA A 111 16.66 -18.84 8.97
CA ALA A 111 18.09 -18.67 9.19
C ALA A 111 18.45 -17.33 9.86
N GLU A 112 17.81 -16.23 9.45
CA GLU A 112 18.04 -14.89 10.02
C GLU A 112 17.37 -14.70 11.40
N PHE A 113 16.24 -15.37 11.61
CA PHE A 113 15.45 -15.31 12.84
C PHE A 113 15.32 -16.72 13.43
N PRO A 114 16.34 -17.22 14.15
CA PRO A 114 16.27 -18.51 14.83
C PRO A 114 15.13 -18.58 15.87
N GLU A 115 14.54 -17.44 16.25
CA GLU A 115 13.34 -17.38 17.08
C GLU A 115 12.09 -17.99 16.43
N LEU A 116 12.01 -17.99 15.09
CA LEU A 116 10.99 -18.71 14.33
C LEU A 116 11.17 -20.23 14.42
N ALA A 117 12.39 -20.71 14.69
CA ALA A 117 12.68 -22.13 14.90
C ALA A 117 12.46 -22.56 16.37
N THR A 118 12.64 -21.65 17.34
CA THR A 118 12.46 -21.97 18.77
C THR A 118 11.03 -21.90 19.28
N LEU A 119 10.10 -21.24 18.58
CA LEU A 119 8.67 -21.27 18.97
C LEU A 119 8.01 -22.64 18.77
N GLU A 120 8.65 -23.58 18.07
CA GLU A 120 8.17 -24.96 17.90
C GLU A 120 8.67 -25.93 19.01
N LEU A 121 9.48 -25.48 19.97
CA LEU A 121 10.11 -26.35 20.99
C LEU A 121 9.91 -25.88 22.44
N VAL A 122 8.76 -25.31 22.76
CA VAL A 122 8.24 -25.43 24.14
C VAL A 122 7.12 -26.47 24.10
N PRO A 123 7.38 -27.73 24.48
CA PRO A 123 6.32 -28.67 24.79
C PRO A 123 5.38 -27.97 25.78
N PRO A 124 4.05 -28.00 25.60
CA PRO A 124 3.16 -27.56 26.66
C PRO A 124 3.57 -28.33 27.92
N ARG A 125 4.02 -27.60 28.94
CA ARG A 125 4.29 -28.19 30.25
C ARG A 125 3.05 -29.01 30.62
N PRO A 126 3.19 -30.28 31.02
CA PRO A 126 2.07 -31.08 31.46
C PRO A 126 1.46 -30.38 32.68
N THR A 127 0.31 -29.76 32.49
CA THR A 127 -0.52 -29.28 33.59
C THR A 127 -0.93 -30.53 34.40
N PRO A 128 -0.60 -30.63 35.69
CA PRO A 128 -1.09 -31.75 36.50
C PRO A 128 -2.61 -31.66 36.58
N ALA A 129 -3.28 -32.73 36.16
CA ALA A 129 -4.73 -32.89 36.29
C ALA A 129 -5.15 -32.90 37.78
N PRO A 130 -6.18 -32.16 38.18
CA PRO A 130 -6.92 -32.47 39.39
C PRO A 130 -7.92 -33.59 39.10
N VAL A 131 -7.80 -34.67 39.86
CA VAL A 131 -8.71 -35.82 39.89
C VAL A 131 -10.10 -35.37 40.35
N GLN A 132 -11.14 -35.86 39.68
CA GLN A 132 -12.58 -35.62 39.93
C GLN A 132 -13.03 -36.19 41.30
N PRO A 133 -14.30 -35.94 41.73
CA PRO A 133 -15.26 -37.03 41.51
C PRO A 133 -16.68 -36.60 41.08
N VAL A 134 -17.29 -37.56 40.39
CA VAL A 134 -18.67 -37.71 39.89
C VAL A 134 -19.75 -37.49 40.96
N VAL A 135 -20.81 -36.73 40.63
CA VAL A 135 -22.19 -37.01 41.07
C VAL A 135 -23.18 -36.71 39.93
N LYS A 136 -23.99 -37.72 39.61
CA LYS A 136 -25.15 -37.71 38.71
C LYS A 136 -26.25 -36.77 39.21
N GLU A 137 -26.92 -36.03 38.32
CA GLU A 137 -28.38 -35.90 38.32
C GLU A 137 -28.88 -35.41 36.93
N LEU A 138 -29.93 -36.06 36.41
CA LEU A 138 -30.77 -35.72 35.23
C LEU A 138 -32.17 -35.34 35.76
N PRO A 139 -33.15 -34.85 34.95
CA PRO A 139 -33.26 -33.71 34.01
C PRO A 139 -34.47 -32.79 34.43
N PRO A 140 -34.95 -31.77 33.67
CA PRO A 140 -35.86 -31.95 32.51
C PRO A 140 -35.68 -30.87 31.37
N PRO A 141 -36.44 -30.92 30.25
CA PRO A 141 -36.06 -30.36 28.95
C PRO A 141 -36.51 -28.90 28.76
N GLN A 142 -35.76 -28.12 27.96
CA GLN A 142 -36.18 -26.80 27.49
C GLN A 142 -35.92 -26.62 25.99
N PRO A 143 -36.75 -25.79 25.33
CA PRO A 143 -37.19 -26.02 23.96
C PRO A 143 -36.18 -25.57 22.90
N VAL A 144 -36.23 -26.26 21.77
CA VAL A 144 -35.53 -25.92 20.53
C VAL A 144 -35.97 -24.51 20.08
N ALA A 145 -35.07 -23.54 20.17
CA ALA A 145 -35.25 -22.23 19.55
C ALA A 145 -34.91 -22.32 18.04
N PRO A 146 -35.57 -21.54 17.17
CA PRO A 146 -35.62 -21.80 15.74
C PRO A 146 -34.34 -21.36 15.02
N ALA A 147 -34.05 -22.03 13.90
CA ALA A 147 -32.98 -21.67 12.97
C ALA A 147 -33.10 -20.21 12.48
N PRO A 148 -31.99 -19.48 12.31
CA PRO A 148 -32.02 -18.16 11.71
C PRO A 148 -32.38 -18.25 10.21
N LEU A 149 -33.27 -17.37 9.78
CA LEU A 149 -33.72 -17.22 8.40
C LEU A 149 -32.55 -16.79 7.47
N PRO A 150 -32.56 -17.20 6.19
CA PRO A 150 -31.58 -16.73 5.22
C PRO A 150 -31.76 -15.23 4.92
N PRO A 151 -30.66 -14.51 4.62
CA PRO A 151 -30.73 -13.10 4.24
C PRO A 151 -31.44 -12.92 2.89
N PRO A 152 -32.14 -11.77 2.69
CA PRO A 152 -32.83 -11.48 1.44
C PRO A 152 -31.84 -11.27 0.27
N PRO A 153 -32.26 -11.57 -0.98
CA PRO A 153 -31.43 -11.36 -2.16
C PRO A 153 -31.16 -9.86 -2.41
N PRO A 154 -30.00 -9.51 -2.98
CA PRO A 154 -29.67 -8.13 -3.32
C PRO A 154 -30.59 -7.60 -4.44
N PRO A 155 -30.92 -6.30 -4.42
CA PRO A 155 -31.72 -5.68 -5.47
C PRO A 155 -30.96 -5.64 -6.81
N PRO A 156 -31.68 -5.67 -7.95
CA PRO A 156 -31.06 -5.60 -9.26
C PRO A 156 -30.40 -4.23 -9.49
N PRO A 157 -29.31 -4.17 -10.30
CA PRO A 157 -28.66 -2.91 -10.63
C PRO A 157 -29.56 -2.02 -11.48
N PRO A 158 -29.50 -0.68 -11.30
CA PRO A 158 -30.23 0.25 -12.14
C PRO A 158 -29.68 0.26 -13.58
N PRO A 159 -30.52 0.60 -14.59
CA PRO A 159 -30.08 0.70 -15.97
C PRO A 159 -29.09 1.86 -16.16
N PRO A 160 -28.19 1.77 -17.16
CA PRO A 160 -27.26 2.86 -17.48
C PRO A 160 -28.03 4.07 -18.03
N PRO A 161 -27.68 5.31 -17.62
CA PRO A 161 -28.29 6.51 -18.16
C PRO A 161 -27.91 6.74 -19.62
N GLU A 162 -28.91 7.12 -20.41
CA GLU A 162 -28.81 7.55 -21.80
C GLU A 162 -27.88 8.77 -21.95
N ILE A 163 -27.06 8.68 -22.99
CA ILE A 163 -26.17 9.72 -23.45
C ILE A 163 -27.03 10.77 -24.15
N SER A 164 -27.12 11.98 -23.62
CA SER A 164 -27.65 13.13 -24.36
C SER A 164 -26.52 14.11 -24.69
N PRO A 165 -26.48 14.67 -25.92
CA PRO A 165 -25.35 15.42 -26.44
C PRO A 165 -25.48 16.89 -26.08
N VAL A 166 -24.47 17.47 -25.42
CA VAL A 166 -24.44 18.92 -25.19
C VAL A 166 -23.42 19.56 -26.12
N GLU A 167 -23.98 20.00 -27.25
CA GLU A 167 -23.98 21.39 -27.71
C GLU A 167 -22.74 22.26 -27.44
N THR A 168 -22.06 22.52 -28.55
CA THR A 168 -21.26 23.69 -28.95
C THR A 168 -21.36 24.94 -28.07
N ILE A 169 -20.20 25.46 -27.64
CA ILE A 169 -20.05 26.86 -27.19
C ILE A 169 -19.02 27.58 -28.11
N PRO A 170 -19.28 28.83 -28.57
CA PRO A 170 -18.49 29.53 -29.59
C PRO A 170 -17.13 30.08 -29.08
N PRO A 171 -16.24 30.51 -30.00
CA PRO A 171 -14.86 30.88 -29.69
C PRO A 171 -14.80 32.28 -29.06
N ARG A 172 -14.09 32.41 -27.93
CA ARG A 172 -13.83 33.71 -27.30
C ARG A 172 -12.32 34.00 -27.23
N ALA A 173 -11.93 34.90 -28.13
CA ALA A 173 -10.88 35.92 -28.06
C ALA A 173 -9.52 35.56 -27.43
N GLU A 174 -8.49 35.57 -28.28
CA GLU A 174 -7.08 35.77 -27.91
C GLU A 174 -6.88 37.04 -27.08
N PRO A 175 -6.09 36.98 -25.99
CA PRO A 175 -5.38 38.13 -25.46
C PRO A 175 -3.89 38.03 -25.78
N LYS A 176 -3.33 39.15 -26.23
CA LYS A 176 -1.92 39.43 -26.54
C LYS A 176 -0.91 38.92 -25.49
N PRO A 177 0.36 38.70 -25.89
CA PRO A 177 1.45 38.34 -24.98
C PRO A 177 1.70 39.43 -23.94
N ILE A 178 1.64 39.07 -22.66
CA ILE A 178 2.15 39.88 -21.55
C ILE A 178 3.54 39.34 -21.22
N GLU A 179 4.53 40.22 -21.18
CA GLU A 179 5.92 39.95 -20.78
C GLU A 179 6.00 39.18 -19.44
N PRO A 180 6.95 38.23 -19.30
CA PRO A 180 7.16 37.56 -18.03
C PRO A 180 7.75 38.53 -16.98
N PRO A 181 7.26 38.51 -15.72
CA PRO A 181 7.83 39.30 -14.64
C PRO A 181 9.25 38.81 -14.27
N PRO A 182 10.09 39.67 -13.67
CA PRO A 182 11.45 39.31 -13.27
C PRO A 182 11.48 38.20 -12.21
N PRO A 183 12.55 37.39 -12.16
CA PRO A 183 12.66 36.27 -11.23
C PRO A 183 12.71 36.74 -9.76
N PRO A 184 12.09 36.00 -8.82
CA PRO A 184 12.18 36.31 -7.40
C PRO A 184 13.60 36.06 -6.86
N PRO A 185 14.04 36.82 -5.84
CA PRO A 185 15.34 36.64 -5.22
C PRO A 185 15.47 35.27 -4.52
N PRO A 186 16.70 34.75 -4.35
CA PRO A 186 16.93 33.46 -3.70
C PRO A 186 16.51 33.49 -2.22
N PRO A 187 15.90 32.41 -1.69
CA PRO A 187 15.57 32.32 -0.27
C PRO A 187 16.84 32.21 0.58
N THR A 188 16.94 33.06 1.58
CA THR A 188 17.95 33.00 2.65
C THR A 188 17.79 31.70 3.46
N PRO A 189 18.89 31.08 3.94
CA PRO A 189 18.82 29.91 4.81
C PRO A 189 18.27 30.29 6.19
N GLY A 190 16.95 30.16 6.36
CA GLY A 190 16.28 30.27 7.64
C GLY A 190 16.39 28.96 8.43
N VAL A 191 16.94 29.08 9.62
CA VAL A 191 17.04 28.08 10.70
C VAL A 191 15.86 27.08 10.71
N PRO A 192 16.10 25.75 10.77
CA PRO A 192 15.03 24.78 10.88
C PRO A 192 14.34 24.92 12.25
N ARG A 193 13.15 25.54 12.25
CA ARG A 193 12.23 25.45 13.38
C ARG A 193 11.61 24.06 13.36
N PRO A 194 11.69 23.28 14.45
CA PRO A 194 10.95 22.03 14.54
C PRO A 194 9.45 22.37 14.64
N LEU A 195 8.72 22.20 13.54
CA LEU A 195 7.27 22.14 13.57
C LEU A 195 6.88 20.77 14.14
N THR A 196 6.80 20.67 15.47
CA THR A 196 6.02 19.62 16.12
C THR A 196 4.54 19.89 15.82
N ALA A 197 4.09 19.45 14.64
CA ALA A 197 2.68 19.37 14.32
C ALA A 197 2.09 18.19 15.12
N VAL A 198 1.60 18.48 16.33
CA VAL A 198 0.74 17.58 17.08
C VAL A 198 -0.62 17.57 16.37
N VAL A 199 -0.74 16.78 15.31
CA VAL A 199 -2.00 16.63 14.59
C VAL A 199 -2.89 15.73 15.44
N LYS A 200 -3.81 16.34 16.20
CA LYS A 200 -4.98 15.65 16.73
C LYS A 200 -5.84 15.23 15.53
N LEU A 201 -5.62 14.01 15.02
CA LEU A 201 -6.51 13.44 14.02
C LEU A 201 -7.85 13.12 14.69
N VAL A 202 -8.80 14.03 14.55
CA VAL A 202 -10.21 13.73 14.87
C VAL A 202 -10.74 12.89 13.71
N LEU A 203 -10.94 11.59 13.95
CA LEU A 203 -11.62 10.69 13.03
C LEU A 203 -13.10 11.08 12.97
N GLY A 204 -13.49 11.91 11.99
CA GLY A 204 -14.86 12.37 11.83
C GLY A 204 -15.05 13.46 10.77
N ARG A 205 -16.22 14.13 10.79
CA ARG A 205 -16.50 15.35 10.03
C ARG A 205 -16.25 16.58 10.91
N PRO A 206 -15.02 17.12 10.97
CA PRO A 206 -14.73 18.26 11.82
C PRO A 206 -15.53 19.49 11.38
N ASP A 207 -15.84 20.38 12.32
CA ASP A 207 -16.46 21.68 12.07
C ASP A 207 -15.50 22.68 11.42
N ASN A 208 -14.19 22.37 11.44
CA ASN A 208 -13.15 23.17 10.84
C ASN A 208 -12.25 22.27 9.97
N CYS A 209 -11.96 22.71 8.74
CA CYS A 209 -11.05 22.01 7.86
C CYS A 209 -9.64 21.90 8.47
N GLY A 210 -9.20 22.84 9.31
CA GLY A 210 -7.90 22.79 9.98
C GLY A 210 -7.71 21.57 10.89
N GLU A 211 -8.80 21.01 11.41
CA GLU A 211 -8.79 19.80 12.25
C GLU A 211 -9.01 18.52 11.40
N CYS A 212 -9.15 18.67 10.07
CA CYS A 212 -9.38 17.57 9.14
C CYS A 212 -8.06 17.00 8.63
N ALA A 213 -7.88 15.68 8.80
CA ALA A 213 -6.72 14.97 8.26
C ALA A 213 -6.58 15.09 6.72
N TYR A 214 -7.69 15.36 6.04
CA TYR A 214 -7.73 15.49 4.58
C TYR A 214 -7.59 16.94 4.10
N PHE A 215 -7.38 17.91 4.98
CA PHE A 215 -7.19 19.30 4.57
C PHE A 215 -5.70 19.66 4.54
N GLY A 216 -5.21 20.05 3.36
CA GLY A 216 -3.87 20.62 3.23
C GLY A 216 -3.89 22.09 3.60
N GLN A 217 -3.41 22.43 4.81
CA GLN A 217 -3.35 23.81 5.28
C GLN A 217 -2.44 24.72 4.43
N LEU A 218 -1.38 24.14 3.84
CA LEU A 218 -0.46 24.83 2.92
C LEU A 218 -1.06 25.06 1.53
N THR A 219 -1.93 24.15 1.09
CA THR A 219 -2.48 24.16 -0.28
C THR A 219 -3.91 24.67 -0.33
N SER A 220 -4.54 24.93 0.82
CA SER A 220 -5.98 25.25 0.96
C SER A 220 -6.87 24.31 0.15
N ARG A 221 -6.57 23.00 0.18
CA ARG A 221 -7.27 21.98 -0.62
C ARG A 221 -7.73 20.83 0.25
N CYS A 222 -8.90 20.30 -0.07
CA CYS A 222 -9.38 19.05 0.50
C CYS A 222 -8.91 17.89 -0.36
N PHE A 223 -8.05 17.03 0.16
CA PHE A 223 -7.54 15.84 -0.53
C PHE A 223 -8.60 14.75 -0.70
N LEU A 224 -9.64 14.75 0.14
CA LEU A 224 -10.72 13.77 0.04
C LEU A 224 -11.64 14.05 -1.16
N PHE A 225 -11.93 15.32 -1.44
CA PHE A 225 -12.87 15.73 -2.51
C PHE A 225 -12.19 16.45 -3.68
N GLY A 226 -10.90 16.72 -3.60
CA GLY A 226 -10.11 17.33 -4.67
C GLY A 226 -10.33 18.84 -4.92
N PHE A 227 -11.29 19.48 -4.25
CA PHE A 227 -11.56 20.91 -4.43
C PHE A 227 -10.72 21.83 -3.52
N ALA A 228 -10.61 23.10 -3.91
CA ALA A 228 -10.05 24.16 -3.07
C ALA A 228 -11.06 24.60 -2.01
N VAL A 229 -10.60 24.78 -0.78
CA VAL A 229 -11.40 25.24 0.36
C VAL A 229 -11.17 26.74 0.52
N SER A 230 -12.17 27.55 0.16
CA SER A 230 -12.09 29.01 0.28
C SER A 230 -12.17 29.47 1.74
N ASN A 231 -12.91 28.76 2.59
CA ASN A 231 -13.03 29.07 4.00
C ASN A 231 -12.88 27.81 4.88
N PRO A 232 -11.77 27.66 5.63
CA PRO A 232 -11.55 26.49 6.46
C PRO A 232 -12.50 26.42 7.66
N THR A 233 -13.08 27.54 8.12
CA THR A 233 -14.04 27.54 9.25
C THR A 233 -15.44 27.08 8.87
N SER A 234 -15.72 26.91 7.57
CA SER A 234 -17.00 26.39 7.06
C SER A 234 -16.73 25.29 6.03
N PRO A 235 -16.59 24.03 6.46
CA PRO A 235 -16.18 22.93 5.60
C PRO A 235 -17.22 22.66 4.50
N PRO A 236 -16.89 22.86 3.22
CA PRO A 236 -17.82 22.65 2.09
C PRO A 236 -18.24 21.18 1.93
N CYS A 237 -17.47 20.24 2.47
CA CYS A 237 -17.83 18.81 2.49
C CYS A 237 -19.10 18.52 3.30
N LYS A 238 -19.47 19.37 4.28
CA LYS A 238 -20.76 19.24 4.98
C LYS A 238 -21.94 19.59 4.08
N GLN A 239 -21.74 20.50 3.13
CA GLN A 239 -22.77 20.92 2.18
C GLN A 239 -22.93 19.90 1.05
N TYR A 240 -21.81 19.40 0.51
CA TYR A 240 -21.81 18.34 -0.51
C TYR A 240 -22.52 17.06 -0.05
N ALA A 241 -22.42 16.70 1.23
CA ALA A 241 -23.10 15.52 1.76
C ALA A 241 -24.61 15.69 1.98
N ARG A 242 -25.15 16.92 1.97
CA ARG A 242 -26.60 17.19 2.09
C ARG A 242 -27.29 17.32 0.75
N SER A 243 -26.57 17.73 -0.30
CA SER A 243 -27.07 17.82 -1.67
C SER A 243 -26.78 16.56 -2.49
N GLY A 244 -26.76 15.38 -1.86
CA GLY A 244 -26.48 14.11 -2.53
C GLY A 244 -27.34 13.94 -3.78
N GLY A 245 -26.67 13.87 -4.93
CA GLY A 245 -27.25 13.40 -6.19
C GLY A 245 -27.48 11.91 -6.21
#